data_AF-A0AAW9D0J9-F1
#
_entry.id   AF-A0AAW9D0J9-F1
#
_cell.length_a   1.000
_cell.length_b   1.000
_cell.length_c   1.000
_cell.angle_alpha   90.00
_cell.angle_beta   90.00
_cell.angle_gamma   90.00
#
_symmetry.space_group_name_H-M   'P 1'
#
loop_
_entity.id
_entity.type
_entity.pdbx_description
1 polymer ?
#
loop_
_entity_poly.entity_id
_entity_poly.type
_entity_poly.pdbx_seq_one_letter_code
_entity_poly.pdbx_strand_id
1 'polypeptide(L)'
;MQLCCDRPNQIACGVAALAYRFETAPEQAGRLFVSLISTFPDRVALFIERAALSCAALPTKAERHTFRNQIAGRLSASDLAIFDELMSTEWRRLRGK
;
A
#
# COMPACT_ATOMS: atom_id res chain seq x y z
N MET A 1 21.50 7.72 19.62
CA MET A 1 21.85 7.63 18.18
C MET A 1 20.56 7.80 17.40
N GLN A 2 20.24 9.02 16.96
CA GLN A 2 18.99 9.29 16.25
C GLN A 2 19.33 9.34 14.76
N LEU A 3 19.02 8.26 14.05
CA LEU A 3 19.11 8.19 12.60
C LEU A 3 17.96 9.04 12.02
N CYS A 4 18.07 10.36 12.10
CA CYS A 4 17.18 11.26 11.39
C CYS A 4 17.54 11.18 9.91
N CYS A 5 16.98 10.21 9.20
CA CYS A 5 16.99 10.23 7.74
C CYS A 5 16.24 11.49 7.28
N ASP A 6 16.77 12.13 6.23
CA ASP A 6 16.06 13.21 5.55
C ASP A 6 14.73 12.71 4.96
N ARG A 7 13.84 13.64 4.63
CA ARG A 7 12.47 13.32 4.20
C ARG A 7 12.41 12.37 2.98
N PRO A 8 13.25 12.51 1.95
CA PRO A 8 13.29 11.55 0.84
C PRO A 8 13.64 10.12 1.30
N ASN A 9 14.63 9.96 2.19
CA ASN A 9 14.98 8.64 2.71
C ASN A 9 13.86 8.05 3.57
N GLN A 10 13.15 8.86 4.36
CA GLN A 10 11.99 8.39 5.12
C GLN A 10 10.88 7.85 4.21
N ILE A 11 10.60 8.53 3.10
CA ILE A 11 9.61 8.08 2.11
C ILE A 11 10.05 6.78 1.44
N ALA A 12 11.32 6.70 1.02
CA ALA A 12 11.88 5.49 0.40
C ALA A 12 11.82 4.28 1.36
N CYS A 13 12.20 4.49 2.63
CA CYS A 13 12.07 3.48 3.68
C CYS A 13 10.60 3.09 3.90
N GLY A 14 9.67 4.04 3.90
CA GLY A 14 8.24 3.76 4.01
C GLY A 14 7.71 2.88 2.88
N VAL A 15 8.11 3.17 1.64
CA VAL A 15 7.76 2.34 0.47
C VAL A 15 8.33 0.93 0.59
N ALA A 16 9.62 0.81 0.92
CA ALA A 16 10.27 -0.49 1.08
C ALA A 16 9.66 -1.30 2.23
N ALA A 17 9.39 -0.66 3.37
CA ALA A 17 8.78 -1.28 4.53
C ALA A 17 7.36 -1.76 4.24
N LEU A 18 6.59 -1.00 3.44
CA LEU A 18 5.26 -1.40 3.02
C LEU A 18 5.30 -2.66 2.14
N ALA A 19 6.14 -2.67 1.11
CA ALA A 19 6.32 -3.82 0.23
C ALA A 19 6.77 -5.07 1.02
N TYR A 20 7.79 -4.93 1.85
CA TYR A 20 8.25 -6.01 2.74
C TYR A 20 7.14 -6.51 3.66
N ARG A 21 6.25 -5.63 4.13
CA ARG A 21 5.14 -6.03 5.00
C ARG A 21 4.11 -6.86 4.26
N PHE A 22 3.81 -6.56 3.00
CA PHE A 22 2.93 -7.40 2.18
C PHE A 22 3.48 -8.82 2.02
N GLU A 23 4.80 -8.97 1.92
CA GLU A 23 5.45 -10.27 1.75
C GLU A 23 5.51 -11.10 3.03
N THR A 24 5.68 -10.44 4.18
CA THR A 24 6.00 -11.13 5.45
C THR A 24 4.85 -11.18 6.46
N ALA A 25 3.95 -10.21 6.43
CA ALA A 25 2.82 -10.08 7.36
C ALA A 25 1.71 -9.20 6.76
N PRO A 26 1.02 -9.68 5.69
CA PRO A 26 0.04 -8.89 4.94
C PRO A 26 -1.13 -8.40 5.80
N GLU A 27 -1.48 -9.13 6.86
CA GLU A 27 -2.52 -8.74 7.82
C GLU A 27 -2.17 -7.46 8.61
N GLN A 28 -0.89 -7.10 8.67
CA GLN A 28 -0.41 -5.87 9.33
C GLN A 28 -0.13 -4.73 8.33
N ALA A 29 -0.17 -5.00 7.01
CA ALA A 29 0.16 -4.01 5.98
C ALA A 29 -0.79 -2.80 6.01
N GLY A 30 -2.09 -3.00 6.27
CA GLY A 30 -3.04 -1.89 6.35
C GLY A 30 -2.73 -0.89 7.47
N ARG A 31 -2.29 -1.37 8.64
CA ARG A 31 -1.89 -0.48 9.74
C ARG A 31 -0.69 0.39 9.35
N LEU A 32 0.33 -0.21 8.73
CA LEU A 32 1.51 0.51 8.27
C LEU A 32 1.15 1.53 7.18
N PHE A 33 0.33 1.13 6.20
CA PHE A 33 -0.17 2.02 5.16
C PHE A 33 -0.87 3.25 5.74
N VAL A 34 -1.79 3.06 6.69
CA VAL A 34 -2.52 4.16 7.35
C VAL A 34 -1.56 5.11 8.08
N SER A 35 -0.55 4.57 8.74
CA SER A 35 0.50 5.39 9.37
C SER A 35 1.27 6.20 8.34
N LEU A 36 1.63 5.62 7.20
CA LEU A 36 2.39 6.31 6.14
C LEU A 36 1.61 7.46 5.51
N ILE A 37 0.33 7.25 5.16
CA ILE A 37 -0.50 8.30 4.57
C ILE A 37 -0.80 9.45 5.54
N SER A 38 -0.82 9.14 6.85
CA SER A 38 -1.00 10.15 7.90
C SER A 38 0.28 10.96 8.14
N THR A 39 1.46 10.30 8.08
CA THR A 39 2.77 10.96 8.23
C THR A 39 3.16 11.79 7.00
N PHE A 40 2.78 11.35 5.80
CA PHE A 40 3.14 11.99 4.52
C PHE A 40 1.89 12.31 3.69
N PRO A 41 1.07 13.28 4.12
CA PRO A 41 -0.20 13.60 3.44
C PRO A 41 -0.01 14.10 2.00
N ASP A 42 1.15 14.67 1.67
CA ASP A 42 1.53 15.10 0.32
C ASP A 42 2.08 13.96 -0.56
N ARG A 43 2.11 12.72 -0.05
CA ARG A 43 2.57 11.52 -0.75
C ARG A 43 1.55 10.39 -0.73
N VAL A 44 0.29 10.67 -0.40
CA VAL A 44 -0.81 9.68 -0.36
C VAL A 44 -0.91 8.90 -1.67
N ALA A 45 -0.89 9.58 -2.82
CA ALA A 45 -0.95 8.96 -4.13
C ALA A 45 0.17 7.91 -4.37
N LEU A 46 1.40 8.22 -3.95
CA LEU A 46 2.54 7.30 -4.06
C LEU A 46 2.30 6.03 -3.23
N PHE A 47 1.82 6.17 -2.00
CA PHE A 47 1.56 5.02 -1.14
C PHE A 47 0.37 4.20 -1.64
N ILE A 48 -0.67 4.83 -2.18
CA ILE A 48 -1.79 4.13 -2.83
C ILE A 48 -1.30 3.27 -3.97
N GLU A 49 -0.48 3.83 -4.86
CA GLU A 49 0.09 3.12 -5.99
C GLU A 49 0.89 1.90 -5.51
N ARG A 50 1.82 2.10 -4.58
CA ARG A 50 2.64 1.01 -4.04
C ARG A 50 1.82 -0.06 -3.32
N ALA A 51 0.83 0.33 -2.53
CA ALA A 51 -0.07 -0.61 -1.89
C ALA A 51 -0.87 -1.42 -2.92
N ALA A 52 -1.36 -0.78 -3.99
CA ALA A 52 -2.14 -1.44 -5.03
C ALA A 52 -1.29 -2.50 -5.77
N LEU A 53 -0.05 -2.15 -6.12
CA LEU A 53 0.87 -3.07 -6.78
C LEU A 53 1.24 -4.27 -5.89
N SER A 54 1.62 -4.02 -4.63
CA SER A 54 1.94 -5.09 -3.68
C SER A 54 0.73 -5.95 -3.35
N CYS A 55 -0.45 -5.35 -3.21
CA CYS A 55 -1.70 -6.09 -2.98
C CYS A 55 -2.05 -7.00 -4.16
N ALA A 56 -1.90 -6.51 -5.41
CA ALA A 56 -2.15 -7.31 -6.60
C ALA A 56 -1.28 -8.58 -6.68
N ALA A 57 -0.07 -8.52 -6.14
CA ALA A 57 0.88 -9.63 -6.10
C ALA A 57 0.54 -10.72 -5.06
N LEU A 58 -0.29 -10.41 -4.05
CA LEU A 58 -0.68 -11.37 -3.02
C LEU A 58 -1.32 -12.63 -3.66
N PRO A 59 -1.02 -13.83 -3.15
CA PRO A 59 -1.43 -15.07 -3.80
C PRO A 59 -2.94 -15.27 -3.75
N THR A 60 -3.58 -15.02 -2.62
CA THR A 60 -5.00 -15.36 -2.43
C THR A 60 -5.93 -14.14 -2.56
N LYS A 61 -7.17 -14.41 -3.00
CA LYS A 61 -8.24 -13.40 -3.00
C LYS A 61 -8.56 -12.91 -1.59
N ALA A 62 -8.45 -13.79 -0.59
CA ALA A 62 -8.73 -13.48 0.81
C ALA A 62 -7.74 -12.44 1.36
N GLU A 63 -6.44 -12.57 1.11
CA GLU A 63 -5.44 -11.59 1.55
C GLU A 63 -5.66 -10.22 0.89
N ARG A 64 -5.96 -10.20 -0.42
CA ARG A 64 -6.27 -8.95 -1.14
C ARG A 64 -7.49 -8.23 -0.55
N HIS A 65 -8.57 -8.96 -0.31
CA HIS A 65 -9.79 -8.41 0.30
C HIS A 65 -9.54 -7.97 1.75
N THR A 66 -8.73 -8.71 2.50
CA THR A 66 -8.37 -8.36 3.88
C THR A 66 -7.67 -7.01 3.92
N PHE A 67 -6.63 -6.81 3.10
CA PHE A 67 -5.95 -5.53 3.03
C PHE A 67 -6.89 -4.41 2.59
N ARG A 68 -7.68 -4.62 1.53
CA ARG A 68 -8.67 -3.63 1.06
C ARG A 68 -9.60 -3.19 2.19
N ASN A 69 -10.16 -4.14 2.95
CA ASN A 69 -11.07 -3.83 4.05
C ASN A 69 -10.42 -3.00 5.16
N GLN A 70 -9.12 -3.17 5.41
CA GLN A 70 -8.39 -2.37 6.39
C GLN A 70 -8.25 -0.89 5.99
N ILE A 71 -8.22 -0.60 4.68
CA ILE A 71 -8.00 0.77 4.16
C ILE A 71 -9.27 1.49 3.71
N ALA A 72 -10.38 0.77 3.48
CA ALA A 72 -11.61 1.31 2.92
C ALA A 72 -12.21 2.50 3.70
N GLY A 73 -12.08 2.51 5.03
CA GLY A 73 -12.54 3.61 5.90
C GLY A 73 -11.47 4.64 6.23
N ARG A 74 -10.30 4.58 5.58
CA ARG A 74 -9.12 5.40 5.87
C ARG A 74 -8.71 6.29 4.70
N LEU A 75 -9.31 6.06 3.54
CA LEU A 75 -9.11 6.82 2.32
C LEU A 75 -10.39 7.58 1.96
N SER A 76 -10.23 8.64 1.16
CA SER A 76 -11.37 9.24 0.48
C SER A 76 -11.97 8.25 -0.53
N ALA A 77 -13.22 8.47 -0.95
CA ALA A 77 -13.85 7.63 -1.97
C ALA A 77 -13.07 7.65 -3.29
N SER A 78 -12.49 8.79 -3.67
CA SER A 78 -11.66 8.92 -4.87
C SER A 78 -10.35 8.16 -4.75
N ASP A 79 -9.66 8.26 -3.62
CA ASP A 79 -8.40 7.55 -3.38
C ASP A 79 -8.60 6.04 -3.36
N LEU A 80 -9.71 5.57 -2.78
CA LEU A 80 -10.06 4.16 -2.78
C LEU A 80 -10.38 3.65 -4.19
N ALA A 81 -11.04 4.45 -5.03
CA ALA A 81 -11.29 4.10 -6.42
C ALA A 81 -9.99 4.00 -7.23
N ILE A 82 -9.04 4.92 -7.03
CA ILE A 82 -7.70 4.86 -7.65
C ILE A 82 -6.97 3.58 -7.23
N PHE A 83 -7.02 3.24 -5.93
CA PHE A 83 -6.46 1.99 -5.44
C PHE A 83 -7.06 0.76 -6.14
N ASP A 84 -8.40 0.69 -6.21
CA ASP A 84 -9.13 -0.45 -6.80
C ASP A 84 -8.81 -0.60 -8.30
N GLU A 85 -8.67 0.50 -9.04
CA GLU A 85 -8.28 0.53 -10.46
C GLU A 85 -6.84 0.04 -10.68
N LEU A 86 -5.88 0.59 -9.94
CA LEU A 86 -4.46 0.21 -10.04
C LEU A 86 -4.26 -1.26 -9.67
N MET A 87 -4.88 -1.72 -8.59
CA MET A 87 -4.77 -3.11 -8.13
C MET A 87 -5.36 -4.07 -9.17
N SER A 88 -6.52 -3.74 -9.73
CA SER A 88 -7.17 -4.55 -10.77
C SER A 88 -6.33 -4.62 -12.05
N THR A 89 -5.74 -3.49 -12.46
CA THR A 89 -4.87 -3.40 -13.64
C THR A 89 -3.60 -4.21 -13.45
N GLU A 90 -2.94 -4.07 -12.30
CA GLU A 90 -1.74 -4.83 -11.99
C GLU A 90 -2.02 -6.33 -11.84
N TRP A 91 -3.14 -6.70 -11.23
CA TRP A 91 -3.53 -8.10 -11.10
C TRP A 91 -3.72 -8.77 -12.47
N ARG A 92 -4.35 -8.07 -13.43
CA ARG A 92 -4.46 -8.54 -14.82
C ARG A 92 -3.09 -8.71 -15.46
N ARG A 93 -2.21 -7.71 -15.32
CA ARG A 93 -0.82 -7.76 -15.83
C ARG A 93 -0.04 -8.95 -15.28
N LEU A 94 -0.12 -9.22 -13.97
CA LEU A 94 0.58 -10.32 -13.29
C LEU A 94 0.03 -11.71 -13.59
N ARG A 95 -1.19 -11.81 -14.14
CA ARG A 95 -1.87 -13.09 -14.39
C ARG A 95 -2.20 -13.33 -15.87
N GLY A 96 -1.75 -12.45 -16.76
CA GLY A 96 -1.77 -12.67 -18.22
C GLY A 96 -3.16 -12.85 -18.81
N LYS A 97 -4.17 -12.11 -18.32
CA LYS A 97 -5.47 -12.01 -18.98
C LYS A 97 -5.65 -10.65 -19.63
#